data_AF-A0A849D7F4-F1
#
_entry.id   AF-A0A849D7F4-F1
#
_cell.length_a   1.000
_cell.length_b   1.000
_cell.length_c   1.000
_cell.angle_alpha   90.00
_cell.angle_beta   90.00
_cell.angle_gamma   90.00
#
_symmetry.space_group_name_H-M   'P 1'
#
loop_
_entity.id
_entity.type
_entity.pdbx_description
1 polymer ?
#
loop_
_entity_poly.entity_id
_entity_poly.type
_entity_poly.pdbx_seq_one_letter_code
_entity_poly.pdbx_strand_id
1 'polypeptide(L)' 'FNAIMVTAGAESIPEPLVEQLADGGRMIIPVGPHRGIRQLVLLSKKNGNIKRRNLMAVRFVPFTRQK' A
#
# COMPACT_ATOMS: atom_id res chain seq x y z
N PHE A 1 -6.70 4.13 -11.27
CA PHE A 1 -6.78 5.23 -10.27
C PHE A 1 -5.53 6.10 -10.30
N ASN A 2 -5.68 7.42 -10.22
CA ASN A 2 -4.54 8.36 -10.09
C ASN A 2 -3.94 8.32 -8.68
N ALA A 3 -4.79 8.13 -7.66
CA ALA A 3 -4.38 7.95 -6.28
C ALA A 3 -5.17 6.82 -5.64
N ILE A 4 -4.51 5.99 -4.83
CA ILE A 4 -5.14 4.97 -3.98
C ILE A 4 -4.67 5.21 -2.55
N MET A 5 -5.60 5.28 -1.61
CA MET A 5 -5.29 5.42 -0.19
C MET A 5 -5.92 4.24 0.55
N VAL A 6 -5.07 3.41 1.15
CA VAL A 6 -5.51 2.26 1.95
C VAL A 6 -5.37 2.64 3.42
N THR A 7 -6.47 2.63 4.16
CA THR A 7 -6.55 3.02 5.58
C THR A 7 -6.66 1.81 6.51
N ALA A 8 -6.18 0.65 6.06
CA ALA A 8 -6.05 -0.58 6.84
C ALA A 8 -4.67 -1.19 6.57
N GLY A 9 -4.06 -1.79 7.59
CA GLY A 9 -2.71 -2.34 7.45
C GLY A 9 -2.72 -3.75 6.87
N ALA A 10 -2.02 -3.89 5.74
CA ALA A 10 -1.84 -5.13 5.02
C ALA A 10 -0.50 -5.79 5.36
N GLU A 11 -0.41 -7.11 5.25
CA GLU A 11 0.87 -7.83 5.43
C GLU A 11 1.80 -7.64 4.23
N SER A 12 1.22 -7.58 3.04
CA SER A 12 1.88 -7.28 1.78
C SER A 12 1.01 -6.34 0.94
N ILE A 13 1.60 -5.72 -0.07
CA ILE A 13 0.86 -4.85 -1.00
C ILE A 13 0.04 -5.76 -1.92
N PRO A 14 -1.30 -5.62 -1.97
CA PRO A 14 -2.13 -6.44 -2.85
C PRO A 14 -1.88 -6.11 -4.32
N GLU A 15 -1.56 -7.12 -5.13
CA GLU A 15 -1.31 -6.95 -6.57
C GLU A 15 -2.48 -6.30 -7.33
N PRO A 16 -3.77 -6.62 -7.05
CA PRO A 16 -4.88 -5.95 -7.72
C PRO A 16 -4.89 -4.43 -7.54
N LEU A 17 -4.38 -3.91 -6.42
CA LEU A 17 -4.28 -2.45 -6.21
C LEU A 17 -3.12 -1.84 -7.02
N VAL A 18 -2.06 -2.61 -7.28
CA VAL A 18 -0.94 -2.19 -8.14
C VAL A 18 -1.35 -2.14 -9.60
N GLU A 19 -2.12 -3.14 -10.05
CA GLU A 19 -2.69 -3.20 -11.39
C GLU A 19 -3.66 -2.04 -11.65
N GLN A 20 -4.55 -1.76 -10.69
CA GLN A 20 -5.51 -0.67 -10.77
C GLN A 20 -4.87 0.73 -10.67
N LEU A 21 -3.60 0.85 -10.27
CA LEU A 21 -2.88 2.11 -10.23
C LEU A 21 -2.53 2.55 -11.66
N ALA A 22 -2.93 3.78 -12.01
CA ALA A 22 -2.62 4.37 -13.31
C ALA A 22 -1.12 4.67 -13.42
N ASP A 23 -0.59 4.77 -14.64
CA ASP A 23 0.76 5.28 -14.83
C ASP A 23 0.86 6.75 -14.41
N GLY A 24 1.93 7.12 -13.72
CA GLY A 24 2.03 8.40 -12.99
C GLY A 24 1.27 8.44 -11.65
N GLY A 25 0.49 7.40 -11.34
CA GLY A 25 -0.31 7.30 -10.13
C GLY A 25 0.50 7.00 -8.86
N ARG A 26 -0.11 7.27 -7.71
CA ARG A 26 0.49 7.05 -6.39
C ARG A 26 -0.43 6.25 -5.46
N MET A 27 0.15 5.40 -4.62
CA MET A 27 -0.60 4.71 -3.57
C MET A 27 0.06 4.90 -2.21
N ILE A 28 -0.74 5.15 -1.18
CA ILE A 28 -0.32 5.11 0.22
C ILE A 28 -1.01 3.92 0.88
N ILE A 29 -0.21 3.05 1.52
CA ILE A 29 -0.70 1.86 2.21
C ILE A 29 0.18 1.52 3.43
N PRO A 30 -0.40 1.23 4.60
CA PRO A 30 0.34 0.67 5.74
C PRO A 30 0.66 -0.80 5.46
N VAL A 31 1.95 -1.15 5.51
CA VAL A 31 2.44 -2.50 5.23
C VAL A 31 3.33 -3.00 6.36
N GLY A 32 3.12 -4.24 6.79
CA GLY A 32 3.97 -4.90 7.78
C GLY A 32 3.26 -6.08 8.46
N PRO A 33 3.98 -6.84 9.29
CA PRO A 33 3.46 -8.05 9.93
C PRO A 33 2.25 -7.77 10.83
N HIS A 34 1.35 -8.75 10.97
CA HIS A 34 0.13 -8.62 11.78
C HIS A 34 0.39 -8.25 13.24
N ARG A 35 1.44 -8.83 13.82
CA ARG A 35 1.88 -8.62 15.21
C ARG A 35 3.21 -7.84 15.28
N GLY A 36 3.36 -6.78 14.49
CA GLY A 36 4.56 -5.95 14.53
C GLY A 36 4.36 -4.52 14.03
N ILE A 37 5.46 -3.80 13.83
CA ILE A 37 5.45 -2.43 13.34
C ILE A 37 5.08 -2.43 11.85
N ARG A 38 4.05 -1.66 11.49
CA ARG A 38 3.71 -1.39 10.09
C ARG A 38 4.34 -0.07 9.67
N GLN A 39 4.83 0.00 8.44
CA GLN A 39 5.34 1.22 7.82
C GLN A 39 4.29 1.75 6.86
N LEU A 40 4.08 3.07 6.86
CA LEU A 40 3.35 3.73 5.80
C LEU A 40 4.22 3.74 4.54
N VAL A 41 3.78 3.09 3.48
CA VAL A 41 4.53 2.93 2.24
C VAL A 41 3.88 3.78 1.14
N LEU A 42 4.70 4.56 0.45
CA LEU A 42 4.35 5.22 -0.81
C LEU A 42 4.80 4.37 -1.98
N LEU A 43 3.86 4.03 -2.85
CA LEU A 43 4.11 3.51 -4.18
C LEU A 43 3.91 4.62 -5.20
N SER A 44 4.76 4.63 -6.22
CA SER A 44 4.59 5.48 -7.41
C SER A 44 4.81 4.62 -8.64
N LYS A 45 3.88 4.68 -9.59
CA LYS A 45 3.97 3.98 -10.87
C LYS A 45 4.46 4.93 -11.95
N LYS A 46 5.48 4.55 -12.71
CA LYS A 46 5.99 5.33 -13.84
C LYS A 46 6.46 4.39 -14.95
N ASN A 47 5.95 4.57 -16.16
CA ASN A 47 6.17 3.69 -17.30
C ASN A 47 5.99 2.21 -16.93
N GLY A 48 4.93 1.89 -16.18
CA GLY A 48 4.63 0.53 -15.71
C GLY A 48 5.51 0.03 -14.55
N ASN A 49 6.57 0.76 -14.17
CA ASN A 49 7.47 0.38 -13.09
C ASN A 49 7.01 0.94 -11.74
N ILE A 50 7.12 0.13 -10.69
CA ILE A 50 6.75 0.53 -9.33
C ILE A 50 7.99 0.92 -8.53
N LYS A 51 7.99 2.15 -8.01
CA LYS A 51 8.94 2.60 -6.99
C LYS A 51 8.26 2.60 -5.63
N ARG A 52 8.95 2.04 -4.63
CA ARG A 52 8.48 1.96 -3.24
C ARG A 52 9.33 2.86 -2.34
N ARG A 53 8.69 3.52 -1.36
CA ARG A 53 9.37 4.30 -0.31
C ARG A 53 8.64 4.14 1.01
N ASN A 54 9.37 3.76 2.06
CA ASN A 54 8.85 3.76 3.43
C ASN A 54 8.87 5.20 3.96
N LEU A 55 7.77 5.64 4.57
CA LEU A 55 7.62 7.00 5.09
C LEU A 55 7.81 7.06 6.60
N MET A 56 7.02 6.31 7.36
CA MET A 56 7.04 6.31 8.83
C MET A 56 6.33 5.09 9.44
N ALA A 57 6.61 4.77 10.69
CA ALA A 57 5.89 3.75 11.44
C ALA A 57 4.46 4.22 11.78
N VAL A 58 3.47 3.33 11.68
CA VAL A 58 2.05 3.63 11.92
C VAL A 58 1.31 2.46 12.57
N ARG A 59 0.15 2.75 13.18
CA ARG A 59 -0.80 1.74 13.68
C ARG A 59 -2.17 1.95 13.04
N PHE A 60 -2.63 0.94 12.32
CA PHE A 60 -3.93 0.89 11.64
C PHE A 60 -4.63 -0.43 11.95
N VAL A 61 -5.95 -0.46 11.78
CA VAL A 61 -6.75 -1.70 11.87
C VAL A 61 -6.29 -2.74 10.83
N PRO A 62 -6.54 -4.05 11.02
CA PRO A 62 -6.18 -5.08 10.05
C PRO A 62 -6.91 -4.93 8.71
N PHE A 63 -6.22 -5.21 7.61
CA PHE A 63 -6.84 -5.34 6.29
C PHE A 63 -7.38 -6.76 6.12
N THR A 64 -8.69 -6.93 6.32
CA THR A 64 -9.36 -8.23 6.34
C THR A 64 -10.19 -8.48 5.07
N ARG A 65 -10.39 -9.75 4.73
CA ARG A 65 -11.49 -10.21 3.88
C ARG A 65 -12.41 -11.08 4.74
N GLN A 66 -13.72 -10.93 4.60
CA GLN A 66 -14.63 -11.94 5.12
C GLN A 66 -14.41 -13.24 4.33
N LYS A 67 -14.42 -14.37 5.05
CA LYS A 67 -14.41 -15.71 4.45
C LYS A 67 -15.74 -15.97 3.76
#